data_AF-A0A6P0Z8C1-F1
#
_entry.id   AF-A0A6P0Z8C1-F1
#
_cell.length_a   1.000
_cell.length_b   1.000
_cell.length_c   1.000
_cell.angle_alpha   90.00
_cell.angle_beta   90.00
_cell.angle_gamma   90.00
#
_symmetry.space_group_name_H-M   'P 1'
#
loop_
_entity.id
_entity.type
_entity.pdbx_description
1 polymer ?
#
loop_
_entity_poly.entity_id
_entity_poly.type
_entity_poly.pdbx_seq_one_letter_code
_entity_poly.pdbx_strand_id
1 'polypeptide(L)'
;MTVVLLHEQQLVPQQIVQDIEHNKITVALTKIRQQAEKSGELPTAWLLNTADALENNDWSILSQGFINMDFIGRDGYFLIVAPYQINRQC
;
A
#
# COMPACT_ATOMS: atom_id res chain seq x y z
N MET A 1 7.00 -15.87 20.38
CA MET A 1 6.11 -16.00 19.19
C MET A 1 5.77 -14.66 18.53
N THR A 2 6.34 -13.54 19.00
CA THR A 2 6.09 -12.18 18.47
C THR A 2 7.01 -11.80 17.32
N VAL A 3 8.22 -12.36 17.30
CA VAL A 3 9.26 -12.03 16.31
C VAL A 3 8.90 -12.51 14.90
N VAL A 4 8.21 -13.65 14.78
CA VAL A 4 7.81 -14.22 13.48
C VAL A 4 6.73 -13.39 12.81
N LEU A 5 5.73 -12.91 13.57
CA LEU A 5 4.66 -12.05 13.08
C LEU A 5 5.17 -10.68 12.59
N LEU A 6 6.09 -10.06 13.33
CA LEU A 6 6.75 -8.82 12.93
C LEU A 6 7.55 -8.98 11.62
N HIS A 7 8.21 -10.12 11.45
CA HIS A 7 9.01 -10.39 10.26
C HIS A 7 8.13 -10.64 9.02
N GLU A 8 6.99 -11.33 9.18
CA GLU A 8 6.02 -11.54 8.11
C GLU A 8 5.32 -10.23 7.70
N GLN A 9 4.95 -9.38 8.67
CA GLN A 9 4.31 -8.08 8.39
C GLN A 9 5.26 -7.08 7.72
N GLN A 10 6.57 -7.14 7.97
CA GLN A 10 7.57 -6.33 7.24
C GLN A 10 7.82 -6.81 5.81
N LEU A 11 7.61 -8.10 5.51
CA LEU A 11 7.83 -8.66 4.19
C LEU A 11 6.68 -8.36 3.21
N VAL A 12 5.44 -8.21 3.71
CA VAL A 12 4.26 -8.00 2.84
C VAL A 12 4.33 -6.68 2.05
N PRO A 13 4.67 -5.52 2.65
CA PRO A 13 4.88 -4.27 1.90
C PRO A 13 5.93 -4.40 0.79
N GLN A 14 7.06 -5.05 1.08
CA GLN A 14 8.12 -5.25 0.09
C GLN A 14 7.67 -6.13 -1.08
N GLN A 15 6.90 -7.19 -0.79
CA GLN A 15 6.36 -8.05 -1.82
C GLN A 15 5.30 -7.35 -2.68
N ILE A 16 4.47 -6.48 -2.09
CA ILE A 16 3.50 -5.66 -2.84
C ILE A 16 4.24 -4.78 -3.85
N VAL A 17 5.30 -4.09 -3.41
CA VAL A 17 6.11 -3.23 -4.30
C VAL A 17 6.74 -4.06 -5.42
N GLN A 18 7.34 -5.21 -5.10
CA GLN A 18 7.92 -6.09 -6.11
C GLN A 18 6.89 -6.60 -7.12
N ASP A 19 5.69 -6.97 -6.66
CA ASP A 19 4.63 -7.43 -7.57
C ASP A 19 4.19 -6.30 -8.50
N ILE A 20 4.10 -5.05 -8.02
CA ILE A 20 3.81 -3.88 -8.87
C ILE A 20 4.92 -3.64 -9.89
N GLU A 21 6.19 -3.66 -9.47
CA GLU A 21 7.35 -3.48 -10.36
C GLU A 21 7.43 -4.54 -11.47
N HIS A 22 7.02 -5.77 -11.18
CA HIS A 22 6.97 -6.87 -12.15
C HIS A 22 5.62 -6.96 -12.90
N ASN A 23 4.79 -5.91 -12.83
CA ASN A 23 3.48 -5.82 -13.48
C ASN A 23 2.50 -6.95 -13.09
N LYS A 24 2.65 -7.54 -11.90
CA LYS A 24 1.76 -8.54 -11.32
C LYS A 24 0.64 -7.87 -10.51
N ILE A 25 -0.07 -6.95 -11.15
CA ILE A 25 -1.03 -6.05 -10.49
C ILE A 25 -2.11 -6.81 -9.71
N THR A 26 -2.70 -7.86 -10.28
CA THR A 26 -3.72 -8.68 -9.59
C THR A 26 -3.20 -9.33 -8.31
N VAL A 27 -1.93 -9.75 -8.28
CA VAL A 27 -1.29 -10.33 -7.10
C VAL A 27 -1.07 -9.24 -6.03
N ALA A 28 -0.58 -8.07 -6.45
CA ALA A 28 -0.40 -6.93 -5.57
C ALA A 28 -1.73 -6.48 -4.93
N LEU A 29 -2.80 -6.35 -5.72
CA LEU A 29 -4.15 -6.02 -5.25
C LEU A 29 -4.64 -7.02 -4.19
N THR A 30 -4.45 -8.31 -4.45
CA THR A 30 -4.83 -9.36 -3.51
C THR A 30 -4.09 -9.22 -2.18
N LYS A 31 -2.78 -8.96 -2.21
CA LYS A 31 -1.98 -8.76 -0.99
C LYS A 31 -2.36 -7.50 -0.23
N ILE A 32 -2.64 -6.39 -0.92
CA ILE A 32 -3.09 -5.15 -0.30
C ILE A 32 -4.43 -5.38 0.43
N ARG A 33 -5.40 -6.02 -0.23
CA ARG A 33 -6.72 -6.33 0.37
C ARG A 33 -6.58 -7.26 1.57
N GLN A 34 -5.74 -8.31 1.48
CA GLN A 34 -5.45 -9.19 2.61
C GLN A 34 -4.78 -8.44 3.78
N GLN A 35 -3.90 -7.49 3.49
CA GLN A 35 -3.27 -6.67 4.53
C GLN A 35 -4.29 -5.76 5.22
N ALA A 36 -5.27 -5.23 4.47
CA ALA A 36 -6.35 -4.41 5.02
C ALA A 36 -7.24 -5.18 6.00
N GLU A 37 -7.45 -6.49 5.76
CA GLU A 37 -8.20 -7.38 6.66
C GLU A 37 -7.39 -7.81 7.90
N LYS A 38 -6.07 -7.97 7.76
CA LYS A 38 -5.22 -8.60 8.78
C LYS A 38 -4.45 -7.61 9.66
N SER A 39 -4.16 -6.41 9.18
CA SER A 39 -3.29 -5.47 9.87
C SER A 39 -4.09 -4.53 10.77
N GLY A 40 -3.82 -4.55 12.07
CA GLY A 40 -4.27 -3.50 12.99
C GLY A 40 -3.35 -2.27 13.01
N GLU A 41 -2.21 -2.34 12.33
CA GLU A 41 -1.16 -1.30 12.35
C GLU A 41 -1.32 -0.32 11.19
N LEU A 42 -1.65 -0.81 9.98
CA LEU A 42 -1.87 0.02 8.80
C LEU A 42 -3.34 0.43 8.68
N PRO A 43 -3.66 1.66 8.24
CA PRO A 43 -5.04 2.09 8.10
C PRO A 43 -5.78 1.30 7.00
N THR A 44 -6.81 0.55 7.38
CA THR A 44 -7.61 -0.29 6.46
C THR A 44 -8.19 0.51 5.30
N ALA A 45 -8.80 1.66 5.58
CA ALA A 45 -9.41 2.50 4.54
C ALA A 45 -8.38 2.99 3.52
N TRP A 46 -7.18 3.38 3.99
CA TRP A 46 -6.09 3.78 3.12
C TRP A 46 -5.63 2.65 2.21
N LEU A 47 -5.48 1.43 2.75
CA LEU A 47 -5.08 0.26 1.96
C LEU A 47 -6.12 -0.11 0.91
N LEU A 48 -7.41 -0.08 1.25
CA LEU A 48 -8.49 -0.35 0.29
C LEU A 48 -8.53 0.70 -0.82
N ASN A 49 -8.46 1.98 -0.47
CA ASN A 49 -8.36 3.06 -1.46
C ASN A 49 -7.10 2.92 -2.33
N THR A 50 -5.98 2.45 -1.77
CA THR A 50 -4.76 2.21 -2.55
C THR A 50 -4.96 1.07 -3.56
N ALA A 51 -5.67 0.00 -3.17
CA ALA A 51 -6.02 -1.08 -4.09
C ALA A 51 -6.93 -0.57 -5.22
N ASP A 52 -7.95 0.23 -4.89
CA ASP A 52 -8.87 0.78 -5.87
C ASP A 52 -8.16 1.76 -6.83
N ALA A 53 -7.21 2.55 -6.33
CA ALA A 53 -6.41 3.47 -7.13
C ALA A 53 -5.54 2.70 -8.13
N LEU A 54 -4.92 1.60 -7.67
CA LEU A 54 -4.09 0.74 -8.50
C LEU A 54 -4.91 -0.03 -9.55
N GLU A 55 -6.09 -0.55 -9.17
CA GLU A 55 -6.98 -1.30 -10.06
C GLU A 55 -7.55 -0.43 -11.19
N ASN A 56 -7.95 0.80 -10.85
CA ASN A 56 -8.56 1.73 -11.81
C ASN A 56 -7.54 2.67 -12.46
N ASN A 57 -6.27 2.61 -12.05
CA ASN A 57 -5.24 3.60 -12.37
C ASN A 57 -5.68 5.05 -12.09
N ASP A 58 -6.56 5.23 -11.09
CA ASP A 58 -7.09 6.52 -10.65
C ASP A 58 -6.52 6.87 -9.28
N TRP A 59 -5.40 7.59 -9.29
CA TRP A 59 -4.70 8.00 -8.07
C TRP A 59 -5.30 9.24 -7.42
N SER A 60 -6.27 9.90 -8.08
CA SER A 60 -6.92 11.10 -7.54
C SER A 60 -7.67 10.81 -6.24
N ILE A 61 -8.17 9.57 -6.08
CA ILE A 61 -8.90 9.11 -4.89
C ILE A 61 -8.07 9.15 -3.61
N LEU A 62 -6.74 9.16 -3.71
CA LEU A 62 -5.84 9.24 -2.55
C LEU A 62 -5.55 10.67 -2.10
N SER A 63 -5.89 11.68 -2.91
CA SER A 63 -5.44 13.08 -2.72
C SER A 63 -5.87 13.64 -1.36
N GLN A 64 -7.13 13.44 -0.98
CA GLN A 64 -7.62 13.92 0.31
C GLN A 64 -6.98 13.17 1.48
N GLY A 65 -6.76 11.86 1.32
CA GLY A 65 -6.08 11.03 2.33
C GLY A 65 -4.62 11.42 2.54
N PHE A 66 -3.92 11.86 1.49
CA PHE A 66 -2.58 12.45 1.63
C PHE A 66 -2.59 13.76 2.42
N ILE A 67 -3.53 14.66 2.11
CA ILE A 67 -3.67 15.96 2.81
C ILE A 67 -3.96 15.75 4.29
N ASN A 68 -4.86 14.82 4.59
CA ASN A 68 -5.28 14.51 5.96
C ASN A 68 -4.29 13.60 6.72
N MET A 69 -3.30 13.05 6.03
CA MET A 69 -2.39 12.03 6.56
C MET A 69 -3.10 10.74 7.01
N ASP A 70 -4.20 10.37 6.35
CA ASP A 70 -5.00 9.17 6.64
C ASP A 70 -4.23 7.85 6.39
N PHE A 71 -3.05 7.95 5.78
CA PHE A 71 -2.12 6.84 5.56
C PHE A 71 -1.29 6.46 6.79
N ILE A 72 -1.30 7.29 7.85
CA ILE A 72 -0.53 7.05 9.07
C ILE A 72 -1.34 6.16 10.02
N GLY A 73 -0.79 4.98 10.28
CA GLY A 73 -1.30 4.01 11.23
C GLY A 73 -1.14 4.41 12.70
N ARG A 74 -1.77 3.63 13.59
CA ARG A 74 -1.82 3.91 15.05
C ARG A 74 -0.45 4.12 15.69
N ASP A 75 0.54 3.34 15.26
CA ASP A 75 1.92 3.38 15.78
C ASP A 75 2.89 4.07 14.80
N GLY A 76 2.37 4.86 13.86
CA GLY A 76 3.17 5.58 12.86
C GLY A 76 3.60 4.73 11.66
N TYR A 77 3.15 3.47 11.55
CA TYR A 77 3.37 2.65 10.37
C TYR A 77 2.54 3.13 9.19
N PHE A 78 3.13 3.16 8.01
CA PHE A 78 2.44 3.53 6.78
C PHE A 78 2.96 2.72 5.59
N LEU A 79 2.11 2.60 4.57
CA LEU A 79 2.46 2.10 3.25
C LEU A 79 1.92 3.09 2.23
N ILE A 80 2.80 3.67 1.40
CA ILE A 80 2.40 4.56 0.32
C ILE A 80 2.78 3.90 -1.00
N VAL A 81 1.79 3.76 -1.89
CA VAL A 81 1.99 3.42 -3.29
C VAL A 81 1.50 4.60 -4.10
N ALA A 82 2.35 5.10 -4.99
CA ALA A 82 2.03 6.22 -5.86
C ALA A 82 2.64 5.98 -7.25
N PRO A 83 2.00 6.45 -8.32
CA PRO A 83 2.54 6.33 -9.66
C PRO A 83 3.78 7.22 -9.74
N TYR A 84 4.92 6.63 -10.06
CA TYR A 84 6.13 7.39 -10.26
C TYR A 84 6.29 7.73 -11.73
N GLN A 85 5.89 8.93 -12.13
CA GLN A 85 6.25 9.49 -13.44
C GLN A 85 7.61 10.16 -13.31
N ILE A 86 8.68 9.46 -13.70
CA ILE A 86 9.98 10.10 -13.89
C ILE A 86 9.87 11.03 -15.10
N ASN A 87 9.66 12.32 -14.88
CA ASN A 87 9.98 13.33 -15.88
C ASN A 87 11.49 13.58 -15.80
N ARG A 88 12.30 12.64 -16.31
CA ARG A 88 13.72 12.88 -16.59
C ARG A 88 13.72 13.88 -17.74
N GLN A 89 13.78 15.17 -17.43
CA GLN A 89 14.31 16.14 -18.38
C GLN A 89 15.76 15.71 -18.63
N CYS A 90 15.98 14.96 -19.72
CA CYS A 90 17.29 14.76 -20.31
C CYS A 90 17.71 16.04 -21.03
#